data_AF-A0A8H6BJU0-F1
#
_entry.id   AF-A0A8H6BJU0-F1
#
_cell.length_a   1.000
_cell.length_b   1.000
_cell.length_c   1.000
_cell.angle_alpha   90.00
_cell.angle_beta   90.00
_cell.angle_gamma   90.00
#
_symmetry.space_group_name_H-M   'P 1'
#
loop_
_entity.id
_entity.type
_entity.pdbx_description
1 polymer ?
#
loop_
_entity_poly.entity_id
_entity_poly.type
_entity_poly.pdbx_seq_one_letter_code
_entity_poly.pdbx_strand_id
1 'polypeptide(L)'
;MGAGMAKYARDEDFKLNGVRTVKDYDLYCHYVAGLVGEGLTKLITAAKFGSPTLLDRMNLSESMGLFLQKTNIIRDYKEDLDDGRTFWPKEVWGKYAKNLSDFEKPEFIQKGVYCISELVLNALGEAKDSLTYLSLIYDHSTFNFTAIPQVMAIATLAEIFENPLVLKQNVKIRRGTTAKLILESRTYSGVLDIFSHYLRIIHHKCPVADPNYLEISLKCGEIEQYLEELNPDSSHLPKGAKPMQTQSYLDAQKKLETDVPLQKVIEKETSACNAAVTFVGITFVSLLYFAYYFYVQSV
;
A
#
# COMPACT_ATOMS: atom_id res chain seq x y z
N MET A 1 -11.29 -21.16 0.01
CA MET A 1 -11.88 -20.09 0.84
C MET A 1 -12.89 -20.63 1.85
N GLY A 2 -14.07 -21.12 1.43
CA GLY A 2 -15.13 -21.54 2.37
C GLY A 2 -14.72 -22.57 3.43
N ALA A 3 -13.93 -23.57 3.06
CA ALA A 3 -13.40 -24.54 4.03
C ALA A 3 -12.44 -23.91 5.06
N GLY A 4 -11.59 -22.98 4.64
CA GLY A 4 -10.68 -22.24 5.53
C GLY A 4 -11.43 -21.35 6.51
N MET A 5 -12.39 -20.56 6.01
CA MET A 5 -13.26 -19.73 6.87
C MET A 5 -14.06 -20.58 7.87
N ALA A 6 -14.58 -21.74 7.43
CA ALA A 6 -15.29 -22.66 8.33
C ALA A 6 -14.40 -23.24 9.43
N LYS A 7 -13.10 -23.46 9.16
CA LYS A 7 -12.11 -23.86 10.17
C LYS A 7 -12.02 -22.82 11.28
N TYR A 8 -11.76 -21.55 10.93
CA TYR A 8 -11.66 -20.46 11.91
C TYR A 8 -12.99 -20.15 12.60
N ALA A 9 -14.12 -20.28 11.91
CA ALA A 9 -15.45 -20.07 12.49
C ALA A 9 -15.86 -21.16 13.50
N ARG A 10 -15.25 -22.36 13.45
CA ARG A 10 -15.50 -23.46 14.38
C ARG A 10 -14.44 -23.58 15.48
N ASP A 11 -13.32 -22.90 15.32
CA ASP A 11 -12.20 -22.93 16.25
C ASP A 11 -12.52 -22.06 17.48
N GLU A 12 -12.79 -22.72 18.61
CA GLU A 12 -13.08 -22.04 19.89
C GLU A 12 -11.85 -21.31 20.44
N ASP A 13 -10.64 -21.83 20.19
CA ASP A 13 -9.39 -21.16 20.61
C ASP A 13 -9.21 -19.87 19.83
N PHE A 14 -9.46 -19.89 18.52
CA PHE A 14 -9.43 -18.67 17.69
C PHE A 14 -10.46 -17.63 18.15
N LYS A 15 -11.69 -18.06 18.51
CA LYS A 15 -12.72 -17.13 18.99
C LYS A 15 -12.35 -16.46 20.32
N LEU A 16 -11.72 -17.20 21.22
CA LEU A 16 -11.38 -16.73 22.56
C LEU A 16 -10.05 -15.98 22.60
N ASN A 17 -9.06 -16.47 21.86
CA ASN A 17 -7.66 -16.05 21.95
C ASN A 17 -7.10 -15.42 20.66
N GLY A 18 -7.89 -15.39 19.58
CA GLY A 18 -7.49 -14.82 18.31
C GLY A 18 -6.41 -15.61 17.58
N VAL A 19 -5.67 -14.91 16.71
CA VAL A 19 -4.52 -15.47 16.01
C VAL A 19 -3.33 -15.61 16.96
N ARG A 20 -2.67 -16.78 16.96
CA ARG A 20 -1.57 -17.06 17.90
C ARG A 20 -0.19 -16.70 17.35
N THR A 21 0.19 -17.28 16.22
CA THR A 21 1.52 -17.10 15.62
C THR A 21 1.45 -16.26 14.34
N VAL A 22 2.59 -15.74 13.89
CA VAL A 22 2.70 -15.10 12.57
C VAL A 22 2.35 -16.08 11.45
N LYS A 23 2.66 -17.37 11.61
CA LYS A 23 2.24 -18.41 10.65
C LYS A 23 0.73 -18.60 10.59
N ASP A 24 0.05 -18.57 11.74
CA ASP A 24 -1.41 -18.64 11.78
C ASP A 24 -2.06 -17.38 11.18
N TYR A 25 -1.38 -16.24 11.33
CA TYR A 25 -1.78 -14.96 10.74
C TYR A 25 -1.70 -15.00 9.21
N ASP A 26 -0.57 -15.47 8.67
CA ASP A 26 -0.37 -15.65 7.23
C ASP A 26 -1.37 -16.68 6.68
N LEU A 27 -1.60 -17.79 7.40
CA LEU A 27 -2.58 -18.81 6.99
C LEU A 27 -4.02 -18.28 7.00
N TYR A 28 -4.39 -17.45 7.98
CA TYR A 28 -5.68 -16.79 7.99
C TYR A 28 -5.82 -15.88 6.76
N CYS A 29 -4.82 -15.03 6.51
CA CYS A 29 -4.78 -14.12 5.36
C CYS A 29 -4.82 -14.87 4.03
N HIS A 30 -4.15 -16.02 3.92
CA HIS A 30 -4.22 -16.91 2.76
C HIS A 30 -5.66 -17.28 2.44
N TYR A 31 -6.42 -17.76 3.42
CA TYR A 31 -7.77 -18.23 3.17
C TYR A 31 -8.75 -17.13 2.77
N VAL A 32 -8.61 -15.92 3.32
CA VAL A 32 -9.56 -14.83 3.14
C VAL A 32 -9.17 -13.84 2.04
N ALA A 33 -7.89 -13.75 1.70
CA ALA A 33 -7.38 -12.79 0.71
C ALA A 33 -6.40 -13.41 -0.30
N GLY A 34 -5.45 -14.26 0.13
CA GLY A 34 -4.48 -14.92 -0.76
C GLY A 34 -5.17 -15.73 -1.88
N LEU A 35 -6.18 -16.52 -1.52
CA LEU A 35 -6.99 -17.28 -2.49
C LEU A 35 -7.80 -16.40 -3.45
N VAL A 36 -8.15 -15.17 -3.06
CA VAL A 36 -8.77 -14.19 -3.98
C VAL A 36 -7.76 -13.78 -5.03
N GLY A 37 -6.53 -13.47 -4.60
CA GLY A 37 -5.39 -13.18 -5.48
C GLY A 37 -5.18 -14.32 -6.48
N GLU A 38 -5.05 -15.55 -6.01
CA GLU A 38 -4.90 -16.73 -6.87
C GLU A 38 -6.03 -16.89 -7.91
N GLY A 39 -7.29 -16.72 -7.48
CA GLY A 39 -8.44 -16.81 -8.37
C GLY A 39 -8.40 -15.73 -9.46
N LEU A 40 -8.10 -14.49 -9.08
CA LEU A 40 -7.97 -13.37 -10.02
C LEU A 40 -6.81 -13.59 -10.99
N THR A 41 -5.66 -14.07 -10.52
CA THR A 41 -4.50 -14.37 -11.38
C THR A 41 -4.83 -15.43 -12.43
N LYS A 42 -5.57 -16.49 -12.05
CA LYS A 42 -6.04 -17.50 -13.01
C LYS A 42 -6.98 -16.90 -14.07
N LEU A 43 -7.86 -15.98 -13.69
CA LEU A 43 -8.75 -15.29 -14.64
C LEU A 43 -7.96 -14.34 -15.57
N ILE A 44 -7.04 -13.56 -15.02
CA ILE A 44 -6.19 -12.62 -15.77
C ILE A 44 -5.34 -13.35 -16.80
N THR A 45 -4.71 -14.46 -16.41
CA THR A 45 -3.89 -15.28 -17.31
C THR A 45 -4.73 -15.99 -18.37
N ALA A 46 -5.90 -16.53 -18.01
CA ALA A 46 -6.84 -17.10 -18.97
C ALA A 46 -7.33 -16.07 -20.01
N ALA A 47 -7.54 -14.82 -19.59
CA ALA A 47 -7.88 -13.70 -20.47
C ALA A 47 -6.69 -13.16 -21.29
N LYS A 48 -5.46 -13.65 -21.05
CA LYS A 48 -4.20 -13.17 -21.63
C LYS A 48 -3.89 -11.70 -21.29
N PHE A 49 -4.38 -11.25 -20.14
CA PHE A 49 -4.19 -9.88 -19.63
C PHE A 49 -2.93 -9.73 -18.78
N GLY A 50 -2.25 -10.83 -18.47
CA GLY A 50 -0.95 -10.83 -17.79
C GLY A 50 -0.07 -11.98 -18.26
N SER A 51 1.16 -12.01 -17.75
CA SER A 51 2.15 -13.04 -18.10
C SER A 51 1.66 -14.44 -17.72
N PRO A 52 1.79 -15.47 -18.59
CA PRO A 52 1.49 -16.85 -18.20
C PRO A 52 2.40 -17.36 -17.08
N THR A 53 3.59 -16.77 -16.90
CA THR A 53 4.54 -17.12 -15.81
C THR A 53 3.99 -16.82 -14.42
N LEU A 54 2.90 -16.03 -14.30
CA LEU A 54 2.22 -15.82 -13.03
C LEU A 54 1.66 -17.13 -12.44
N LEU A 55 1.28 -18.09 -13.29
CA LEU A 55 0.78 -19.40 -12.84
C LEU A 55 1.86 -20.25 -12.17
N ASP A 56 3.13 -20.02 -12.51
CA ASP A 56 4.29 -20.69 -11.90
C ASP A 56 4.81 -19.91 -10.67
N ARG A 57 4.32 -18.69 -10.46
CA ARG A 57 4.76 -17.75 -9.42
C ARG A 57 3.59 -17.30 -8.53
N MET A 58 2.76 -18.26 -8.13
CA MET A 58 1.55 -17.99 -7.34
C MET A 58 1.84 -17.34 -5.98
N ASN A 59 3.07 -17.45 -5.46
CA ASN A 59 3.51 -16.70 -4.28
C ASN A 59 3.36 -15.18 -4.46
N LEU A 60 3.55 -14.66 -5.68
CA LEU A 60 3.33 -13.23 -5.95
C LEU A 60 1.85 -12.85 -5.76
N SER A 61 0.95 -13.76 -6.16
CA SER A 61 -0.50 -13.58 -6.04
C SER A 61 -0.94 -13.67 -4.58
N GLU A 62 -0.31 -14.57 -3.81
CA GLU A 62 -0.45 -14.69 -2.37
C GLU A 62 -0.07 -13.37 -1.68
N SER A 63 1.13 -12.84 -1.94
CA SER A 63 1.62 -11.58 -1.38
C SER A 63 0.74 -10.38 -1.71
N MET A 64 0.20 -10.30 -2.94
CA MET A 64 -0.78 -9.27 -3.30
C MET A 64 -2.01 -9.29 -2.37
N GLY A 65 -2.52 -10.47 -2.01
CA GLY A 65 -3.65 -10.62 -1.10
C GLY A 65 -3.27 -10.36 0.35
N LEU A 66 -2.14 -10.91 0.81
CA LEU A 66 -1.62 -10.74 2.16
C LEU A 66 -1.31 -9.28 2.47
N PHE A 67 -0.71 -8.53 1.54
CA PHE A 67 -0.40 -7.11 1.75
C PHE A 67 -1.67 -6.31 2.10
N LEU A 68 -2.73 -6.47 1.29
CA LEU A 68 -4.01 -5.80 1.51
C LEU A 68 -4.66 -6.21 2.83
N GLN A 69 -4.69 -7.52 3.11
CA GLN A 69 -5.36 -8.05 4.28
C GLN A 69 -4.64 -7.66 5.58
N LYS A 70 -3.31 -7.73 5.58
CA LYS A 70 -2.48 -7.32 6.72
C LYS A 70 -2.65 -5.83 6.99
N THR A 71 -2.64 -4.98 5.96
CA THR A 71 -2.90 -3.55 6.12
C THR A 71 -4.28 -3.27 6.73
N ASN A 72 -5.33 -3.97 6.29
CA ASN A 72 -6.67 -3.81 6.86
C ASN A 72 -6.71 -4.23 8.33
N ILE A 73 -6.18 -5.40 8.67
CA ILE A 73 -6.16 -5.91 10.05
C ILE A 73 -5.43 -4.98 11.01
N ILE A 74 -4.34 -4.33 10.58
CA ILE A 74 -3.62 -3.37 11.43
C ILE A 74 -4.47 -2.12 11.66
N ARG A 75 -5.07 -1.59 10.59
CA ARG A 75 -5.88 -0.36 10.60
C ARG A 75 -7.16 -0.51 11.43
N ASP A 76 -7.83 -1.65 11.32
CA ASP A 76 -9.17 -1.88 11.85
C ASP A 76 -9.16 -2.40 13.32
N TYR A 77 -8.01 -2.35 13.99
CA TYR A 77 -7.80 -2.78 15.39
C TYR A 77 -8.97 -2.44 16.33
N LYS A 78 -9.36 -1.16 16.38
CA LYS A 78 -10.39 -0.70 17.32
C LYS A 78 -11.77 -1.28 16.98
N GLU A 79 -12.11 -1.29 15.70
CA GLU A 79 -13.41 -1.77 15.18
C GLU A 79 -13.54 -3.28 15.39
N ASP A 80 -12.47 -4.03 15.11
CA ASP A 80 -12.42 -5.47 15.37
C ASP A 80 -12.57 -5.76 16.86
N LEU A 81 -11.88 -5.02 17.73
CA LEU A 81 -11.94 -5.21 19.18
C LEU A 81 -13.33 -4.90 19.75
N ASP A 82 -14.00 -3.84 19.28
CA ASP A 82 -15.38 -3.49 19.66
C ASP A 82 -16.38 -4.59 19.28
N ASP A 83 -16.14 -5.27 18.15
CA ASP A 83 -16.93 -6.42 17.70
C ASP A 83 -16.53 -7.75 18.36
N GLY A 84 -15.59 -7.72 19.31
CA GLY A 84 -15.08 -8.91 20.01
C GLY A 84 -14.21 -9.82 19.13
N ARG A 85 -13.62 -9.28 18.07
CA ARG A 85 -12.74 -9.97 17.12
C ARG A 85 -11.28 -9.59 17.37
N THR A 86 -10.37 -10.55 17.23
CA THR A 86 -8.93 -10.31 17.44
C THR A 86 -8.09 -10.99 16.37
N PHE A 87 -7.49 -10.19 15.49
CA PHE A 87 -6.71 -10.70 14.35
C PHE A 87 -5.20 -10.43 14.45
N TRP A 88 -4.76 -9.57 15.38
CA TRP A 88 -3.34 -9.38 15.62
C TRP A 88 -2.73 -10.64 16.24
N PRO A 89 -1.60 -11.16 15.73
CA PRO A 89 -0.98 -12.37 16.24
C PRO A 89 -0.40 -12.17 17.65
N LYS A 90 -0.75 -13.06 18.58
CA LYS A 90 -0.26 -13.05 19.98
C LYS A 90 1.25 -13.11 20.11
N GLU A 91 1.92 -13.78 19.18
CA GLU A 91 3.38 -13.79 19.06
C GLU A 91 3.98 -12.38 18.94
N VAL A 92 3.26 -11.43 18.33
CA VAL A 92 3.68 -10.04 18.18
C VAL A 92 3.19 -9.21 19.35
N TRP A 93 1.87 -9.08 19.54
CA TRP A 93 1.33 -8.17 20.56
C TRP A 93 1.64 -8.60 22.00
N GLY A 94 1.84 -9.90 22.23
CA GLY A 94 2.17 -10.46 23.55
C GLY A 94 3.54 -10.03 24.08
N LYS A 95 4.42 -9.48 23.23
CA LYS A 95 5.69 -8.86 23.63
C LYS A 95 5.47 -7.55 24.38
N TYR A 96 4.35 -6.88 24.12
CA TYR A 96 4.08 -5.50 24.53
C TYR A 96 3.03 -5.40 25.66
N ALA A 97 2.07 -6.32 25.70
CA ALA A 97 1.01 -6.34 26.70
C ALA A 97 0.55 -7.76 27.06
N LYS A 98 -0.20 -7.89 28.17
CA LYS A 98 -0.76 -9.18 28.60
C LYS A 98 -2.03 -9.53 27.84
N ASN A 99 -2.84 -8.52 27.50
CA ASN A 99 -4.04 -8.66 26.68
C ASN A 99 -4.00 -7.64 25.53
N LEU A 100 -4.57 -8.00 24.38
CA LEU A 100 -4.60 -7.11 23.21
C LEU A 100 -5.36 -5.81 23.47
N SER A 101 -6.43 -5.85 24.29
CA SER A 101 -7.22 -4.68 24.69
C SER A 101 -6.50 -3.74 25.66
N ASP A 102 -5.38 -4.15 26.25
CA ASP A 102 -4.63 -3.26 27.14
C ASP A 102 -4.10 -2.02 26.40
N PHE A 103 -3.90 -2.08 25.08
CA PHE A 103 -3.42 -0.94 24.29
C PHE A 103 -4.42 0.24 24.22
N GLU A 104 -5.69 0.05 24.59
CA GLU A 104 -6.67 1.14 24.71
C GLU A 104 -6.38 2.05 25.93
N LYS A 105 -5.63 1.54 26.91
CA LYS A 105 -5.32 2.25 28.15
C LYS A 105 -4.16 3.24 27.95
N PRO A 106 -4.23 4.45 28.55
CA PRO A 106 -3.21 5.48 28.37
C PRO A 106 -1.76 5.02 28.61
N GLU A 107 -1.54 4.18 29.62
CA GLU A 107 -0.23 3.67 30.02
C GLU A 107 0.38 2.64 29.03
N PHE A 108 -0.41 2.10 28.11
CA PHE A 108 0.04 1.13 27.10
C PHE A 108 0.10 1.70 25.68
N ILE A 109 -0.34 2.95 25.45
CA ILE A 109 -0.40 3.56 24.11
C ILE A 109 0.94 3.43 23.38
N GLN A 110 2.05 3.81 24.03
CA GLN A 110 3.37 3.74 23.38
C GLN A 110 3.78 2.31 23.00
N LYS A 111 3.44 1.34 23.86
CA LYS A 111 3.71 -0.08 23.60
C LYS A 111 2.83 -0.62 22.46
N GLY A 112 1.59 -0.16 22.37
CA GLY A 112 0.70 -0.45 21.26
C GLY A 112 1.22 0.13 19.95
N VAL A 113 1.78 1.34 19.97
CA VAL A 113 2.44 1.95 18.80
C VAL A 113 3.63 1.10 18.34
N TYR A 114 4.51 0.65 19.25
CA TYR A 114 5.60 -0.26 18.87
C TYR A 114 5.11 -1.61 18.34
N CYS A 115 3.97 -2.11 18.84
CA CYS A 115 3.32 -3.30 18.28
C CYS A 115 2.83 -3.03 16.84
N ILE A 116 2.26 -1.86 16.55
CA ILE A 116 1.88 -1.46 15.19
C ILE A 116 3.12 -1.45 14.30
N SER A 117 4.24 -0.91 14.76
CA SER A 117 5.49 -0.86 14.01
C SER A 117 5.99 -2.27 13.61
N GLU A 118 5.92 -3.25 14.50
CA GLU A 118 6.28 -4.63 14.18
C GLU A 118 5.31 -5.27 13.16
N LEU A 119 4.01 -4.98 13.27
CA LEU A 119 3.02 -5.48 12.30
C LEU A 119 3.16 -4.82 10.92
N VAL A 120 3.48 -3.52 10.88
CA VAL A 120 3.77 -2.80 9.63
C VAL A 120 5.02 -3.38 8.99
N LEU A 121 6.08 -3.66 9.76
CA LEU A 121 7.27 -4.35 9.28
C LEU A 121 6.92 -5.71 8.64
N ASN A 122 6.05 -6.50 9.29
CA ASN A 122 5.57 -7.77 8.72
C ASN A 122 4.82 -7.56 7.39
N ALA A 123 3.93 -6.57 7.31
CA ALA A 123 3.19 -6.26 6.09
C ALA A 123 4.11 -5.78 4.95
N LEU A 124 5.12 -4.95 5.26
CA LEU A 124 6.10 -4.48 4.27
C LEU A 124 6.89 -5.63 3.62
N GLY A 125 6.95 -6.81 4.26
CA GLY A 125 7.53 -8.02 3.69
C GLY A 125 6.90 -8.44 2.36
N GLU A 126 5.62 -8.11 2.12
CA GLU A 126 4.90 -8.49 0.90
C GLU A 126 5.15 -7.52 -0.28
N ALA A 127 5.74 -6.35 -0.01
CA ALA A 127 5.79 -5.25 -0.99
C ALA A 127 6.56 -5.61 -2.27
N LYS A 128 7.71 -6.28 -2.15
CA LYS A 128 8.55 -6.64 -3.31
C LYS A 128 7.82 -7.61 -4.25
N ASP A 129 7.14 -8.60 -3.68
CA ASP A 129 6.37 -9.57 -4.46
C ASP A 129 5.15 -8.91 -5.11
N SER A 130 4.47 -7.99 -4.41
CA SER A 130 3.39 -7.19 -5.01
C SER A 130 3.86 -6.32 -6.17
N LEU A 131 5.00 -5.65 -6.04
CA LEU A 131 5.58 -4.84 -7.14
C LEU A 131 5.93 -5.71 -8.34
N THR A 132 6.53 -6.87 -8.10
CA THR A 132 6.88 -7.85 -9.14
C THR A 132 5.64 -8.43 -9.81
N TYR A 133 4.55 -8.65 -9.07
CA TYR A 133 3.28 -9.07 -9.64
C TYR A 133 2.76 -8.02 -10.63
N LEU A 134 2.77 -6.74 -10.24
CA LEU A 134 2.25 -5.64 -11.04
C LEU A 134 3.03 -5.42 -12.35
N SER A 135 4.33 -5.72 -12.40
CA SER A 135 5.10 -5.66 -13.65
C SER A 135 4.68 -6.72 -14.67
N LEU A 136 4.00 -7.78 -14.24
CA LEU A 136 3.56 -8.89 -15.09
C LEU A 136 2.14 -8.71 -15.64
N ILE A 137 1.48 -7.58 -15.37
CA ILE A 137 0.12 -7.27 -15.85
C ILE A 137 0.18 -6.36 -17.07
N TYR A 138 -0.37 -6.84 -18.19
CA TYR A 138 -0.23 -6.22 -19.50
C TYR A 138 -1.44 -5.35 -19.87
N ASP A 139 -2.66 -5.81 -19.54
CA ASP A 139 -3.87 -5.04 -19.80
C ASP A 139 -4.00 -3.85 -18.85
N HIS A 140 -4.25 -2.65 -19.39
CA HIS A 140 -4.30 -1.42 -18.60
C HIS A 140 -5.46 -1.39 -17.58
N SER A 141 -6.62 -1.92 -17.94
CA SER A 141 -7.79 -1.92 -17.04
C SER A 141 -7.55 -2.85 -15.85
N THR A 142 -6.98 -4.02 -16.13
CA THR A 142 -6.56 -5.01 -15.15
C THR A 142 -5.43 -4.49 -14.27
N PHE A 143 -4.43 -3.81 -14.87
CA PHE A 143 -3.35 -3.17 -14.13
C PHE A 143 -3.90 -2.19 -13.10
N ASN A 144 -4.76 -1.25 -13.51
CA ASN A 144 -5.38 -0.29 -12.60
C ASN A 144 -6.17 -0.98 -11.49
N PHE A 145 -6.98 -1.98 -11.84
CA PHE A 145 -7.74 -2.77 -10.87
C PHE A 145 -6.84 -3.41 -9.80
N THR A 146 -5.67 -3.93 -10.19
CA THR A 146 -4.72 -4.56 -9.27
C THR A 146 -3.81 -3.56 -8.54
N ALA A 147 -3.41 -2.46 -9.18
CA ALA A 147 -2.45 -1.50 -8.66
C ALA A 147 -3.06 -0.55 -7.62
N ILE A 148 -4.30 -0.09 -7.87
CA ILE A 148 -4.99 0.89 -7.02
C ILE A 148 -5.09 0.40 -5.56
N PRO A 149 -5.54 -0.84 -5.26
CA PRO A 149 -5.56 -1.34 -3.89
C PRO A 149 -4.17 -1.37 -3.23
N GLN A 150 -3.12 -1.72 -3.98
CA GLN A 150 -1.76 -1.83 -3.46
C GLN A 150 -1.18 -0.47 -3.07
N VAL A 151 -1.38 0.55 -3.91
CA VAL A 151 -0.94 1.93 -3.57
C VAL A 151 -1.73 2.53 -2.42
N MET A 152 -3.01 2.17 -2.28
CA MET A 152 -3.81 2.55 -1.11
C MET A 152 -3.33 1.83 0.17
N ALA A 153 -2.86 0.60 0.05
CA ALA A 153 -2.33 -0.16 1.18
C ALA A 153 -1.04 0.45 1.71
N ILE A 154 -0.03 0.73 0.86
CA ILE A 154 1.21 1.38 1.32
C ILE A 154 0.95 2.79 1.89
N ALA A 155 0.03 3.54 1.29
CA ALA A 155 -0.40 4.84 1.82
C ALA A 155 -1.07 4.72 3.19
N THR A 156 -1.89 3.67 3.39
CA THR A 156 -2.50 3.38 4.69
C THR A 156 -1.43 2.99 5.70
N LEU A 157 -0.49 2.11 5.35
CA LEU A 157 0.60 1.70 6.24
C LEU A 157 1.36 2.94 6.75
N ALA A 158 1.67 3.89 5.86
CA ALA A 158 2.30 5.14 6.24
C ALA A 158 1.43 6.05 7.14
N GLU A 159 0.11 5.97 7.04
CA GLU A 159 -0.83 6.74 7.87
C GLU A 159 -1.01 6.13 9.28
N ILE A 160 -1.02 4.80 9.38
CA ILE A 160 -1.18 4.07 10.66
C ILE A 160 0.15 3.90 11.42
N PHE A 161 1.28 3.95 10.71
CA PHE A 161 2.60 3.85 11.31
C PHE A 161 2.88 5.04 12.25
N GLU A 162 3.36 4.74 13.47
CA GLU A 162 3.58 5.73 14.54
C GLU A 162 2.35 6.58 14.89
N ASN A 163 1.14 6.04 14.65
CA ASN A 163 -0.11 6.76 14.87
C ASN A 163 -0.93 6.14 16.02
N PRO A 164 -0.91 6.72 17.24
CA PRO A 164 -1.65 6.18 18.38
C PRO A 164 -3.18 6.24 18.21
N LEU A 165 -3.69 6.97 17.21
CA LEU A 165 -5.13 7.03 16.94
C LEU A 165 -5.70 5.69 16.49
N VAL A 166 -4.88 4.81 15.88
CA VAL A 166 -5.28 3.46 15.47
C VAL A 166 -5.82 2.65 16.65
N LEU A 167 -5.28 2.87 17.85
CA LEU A 167 -5.69 2.20 19.07
C LEU A 167 -7.03 2.71 19.64
N LYS A 168 -7.56 3.80 19.07
CA LYS A 168 -8.75 4.51 19.59
C LYS A 168 -9.87 4.65 18.57
N GLN A 169 -9.55 4.62 17.28
CA GLN A 169 -10.49 4.82 16.19
C GLN A 169 -9.95 4.24 14.87
N ASN A 170 -10.84 4.08 13.90
CA ASN A 170 -10.44 3.68 12.54
C ASN A 170 -9.79 4.85 11.80
N VAL A 171 -8.51 4.71 11.47
CA VAL A 171 -7.71 5.71 10.75
C VAL A 171 -7.78 5.45 9.24
N LYS A 172 -8.24 6.46 8.48
CA LYS A 172 -8.43 6.35 7.03
C LYS A 172 -7.68 7.45 6.28
N ILE A 173 -7.09 7.08 5.14
CA ILE A 173 -6.56 8.06 4.20
C ILE A 173 -7.68 8.98 3.71
N ARG A 174 -7.35 10.26 3.48
CA ARG A 174 -8.34 11.24 3.02
C ARG A 174 -8.83 10.92 1.61
N ARG A 175 -10.08 11.30 1.30
CA ARG A 175 -10.66 11.12 -0.06
C ARG A 175 -9.83 11.82 -1.14
N GLY A 176 -9.26 12.99 -0.85
CA GLY A 176 -8.36 13.69 -1.77
C GLY A 176 -7.08 12.90 -2.05
N THR A 177 -6.48 12.30 -1.02
CA THR A 177 -5.33 11.39 -1.18
C THR A 177 -5.72 10.16 -2.01
N THR A 178 -6.89 9.58 -1.76
CA THR A 178 -7.43 8.44 -2.52
C THR A 178 -7.55 8.78 -4.00
N ALA A 179 -8.12 9.94 -4.34
CA ALA A 179 -8.25 10.41 -5.72
C ALA A 179 -6.87 10.62 -6.37
N LYS A 180 -5.93 11.25 -5.64
CA LYS A 180 -4.55 11.43 -6.10
C LYS A 180 -3.89 10.08 -6.43
N LEU A 181 -3.99 9.10 -5.54
CA LEU A 181 -3.42 7.76 -5.75
C LEU A 181 -4.00 7.07 -6.97
N ILE A 182 -5.32 7.16 -7.19
CA ILE A 182 -5.97 6.58 -8.38
C ILE A 182 -5.44 7.22 -9.67
N LEU A 183 -5.21 8.53 -9.68
CA LEU A 183 -4.71 9.24 -10.85
C LEU A 183 -3.22 8.92 -11.13
N GLU A 184 -2.40 8.85 -10.09
CA GLU A 184 -0.96 8.66 -10.19
C GLU A 184 -0.56 7.18 -10.42
N SER A 185 -1.37 6.22 -9.98
CA SER A 185 -1.09 4.77 -10.12
C SER A 185 -1.51 4.15 -11.46
N ARG A 186 -1.80 4.97 -12.48
CA ARG A 186 -2.20 4.49 -13.82
C ARG A 186 -1.06 3.86 -14.64
N THR A 187 0.18 4.10 -14.23
CA THR A 187 1.38 3.55 -14.87
C THR A 187 2.23 2.86 -13.82
N TYR A 188 3.06 1.91 -14.25
CA TYR A 188 3.97 1.21 -13.35
C TYR A 188 4.99 2.16 -12.72
N SER A 189 5.56 3.11 -13.47
CA SER A 189 6.43 4.15 -12.90
C SER A 189 5.74 4.92 -11.78
N GLY A 190 4.49 5.35 -11.99
CA GLY A 190 3.73 6.06 -10.97
C GLY A 190 3.47 5.21 -9.72
N VAL A 191 3.25 3.89 -9.87
CA VAL A 191 3.18 2.97 -8.72
C VAL A 191 4.51 2.94 -7.97
N LEU A 192 5.65 2.82 -8.67
CA LEU A 192 6.98 2.81 -8.04
C LEU A 192 7.25 4.10 -7.27
N ASP A 193 6.91 5.26 -7.87
CA ASP A 193 7.05 6.56 -7.25
C ASP A 193 6.20 6.70 -5.98
N ILE A 194 4.95 6.21 -6.02
CA ILE A 194 4.06 6.20 -4.86
C ILE A 194 4.63 5.31 -3.74
N PHE A 195 5.10 4.11 -4.07
CA PHE A 195 5.71 3.21 -3.09
C PHE A 195 6.94 3.87 -2.45
N SER A 196 7.85 4.45 -3.26
CA SER A 196 9.02 5.15 -2.72
C SER A 196 8.63 6.31 -1.81
N HIS A 197 7.65 7.13 -2.23
CA HIS A 197 7.17 8.24 -1.42
C HIS A 197 6.69 7.80 -0.04
N TYR A 198 5.84 6.78 0.04
CA TYR A 198 5.30 6.32 1.32
C TYR A 198 6.30 5.50 2.16
N LEU A 199 7.23 4.76 1.53
CA LEU A 199 8.34 4.11 2.23
C LEU A 199 9.24 5.14 2.91
N ARG A 200 9.56 6.24 2.22
CA ARG A 200 10.32 7.35 2.83
C ARG A 200 9.57 7.98 3.99
N ILE A 201 8.25 8.14 3.90
CA ILE A 201 7.44 8.62 5.03
C ILE A 201 7.55 7.67 6.23
N ILE A 202 7.40 6.36 6.03
CA ILE A 202 7.53 5.36 7.11
C ILE A 202 8.92 5.44 7.73
N HIS A 203 9.96 5.41 6.90
CA HIS A 203 11.34 5.47 7.37
C HIS A 203 11.65 6.75 8.16
N HIS A 204 11.21 7.92 7.69
CA HIS A 204 11.42 9.20 8.39
C HIS A 204 10.59 9.35 9.66
N LYS A 205 9.41 8.70 9.75
CA LYS A 205 8.57 8.73 10.95
C LYS A 205 9.12 7.85 12.07
N CYS A 206 9.92 6.83 11.76
CA CYS A 206 10.35 5.83 12.74
C CYS A 206 11.27 6.46 13.80
N PRO A 207 10.87 6.52 15.09
CA PRO A 207 11.72 7.09 16.12
C PRO A 207 12.82 6.10 16.51
N VAL A 208 14.00 6.61 16.86
CA VAL A 208 15.15 5.80 17.32
C VAL A 208 14.82 5.00 18.59
N ALA A 209 13.82 5.43 19.35
CA ALA A 209 13.35 4.73 20.55
C ALA A 209 12.47 3.50 20.23
N ASP A 210 11.98 3.33 19.00
CA ASP A 210 11.22 2.15 18.61
C ASP A 210 12.14 0.91 18.64
N PRO A 211 11.78 -0.17 19.35
CA PRO A 211 12.58 -1.39 19.37
C PRO A 211 12.80 -2.01 17.98
N ASN A 212 11.92 -1.71 17.01
CA ASN A 212 11.98 -2.20 15.64
C ASN A 212 12.71 -1.24 14.69
N TYR A 213 13.27 -0.13 15.18
CA TYR A 213 13.88 0.93 14.36
C TYR A 213 14.88 0.38 13.32
N LEU A 214 15.77 -0.52 13.74
CA LEU A 214 16.79 -1.09 12.86
C LEU A 214 16.16 -1.97 11.77
N GLU A 215 15.25 -2.86 12.14
CA GLU A 215 14.62 -3.79 11.20
C GLU A 215 13.75 -3.05 10.19
N ILE A 216 13.02 -2.01 10.62
CA ILE A 216 12.23 -1.14 9.74
C ILE A 216 13.15 -0.39 8.78
N SER A 217 14.23 0.20 9.28
CA SER A 217 15.20 0.91 8.43
C SER A 217 15.82 -0.01 7.38
N LEU A 218 16.20 -1.24 7.77
CA LEU A 218 16.71 -2.26 6.85
C LEU A 218 15.66 -2.67 5.82
N LYS A 219 14.41 -2.90 6.24
CA LYS A 219 13.32 -3.29 5.34
C LYS A 219 12.99 -2.17 4.34
N CYS A 220 12.88 -0.93 4.79
CA CYS A 220 12.67 0.23 3.91
C CYS A 220 13.82 0.38 2.92
N GLY A 221 15.07 0.24 3.37
CA GLY A 221 16.25 0.27 2.50
C GLY A 221 16.27 -0.84 1.46
N GLU A 222 15.90 -2.06 1.84
CA GLU A 222 15.78 -3.21 0.94
C GLU A 222 14.74 -2.96 -0.16
N ILE A 223 13.59 -2.37 0.19
CA ILE A 223 12.52 -2.09 -0.78
C ILE A 223 12.90 -0.90 -1.67
N GLU A 224 13.49 0.18 -1.14
CA GLU A 224 13.99 1.30 -1.96
C GLU A 224 15.07 0.83 -2.95
N GLN A 225 16.00 -0.03 -2.51
CA GLN A 225 16.96 -0.65 -3.42
C GLN A 225 16.26 -1.46 -4.51
N TYR A 226 15.18 -2.18 -4.18
CA TYR A 226 14.42 -2.94 -5.16
C TYR A 226 13.65 -2.05 -6.13
N LEU A 227 13.10 -0.92 -5.67
CA LEU A 227 12.45 0.07 -6.54
C LEU A 227 13.45 0.64 -7.55
N GLU A 228 14.65 0.99 -7.09
CA GLU A 228 15.76 1.45 -7.94
C GLU A 228 16.22 0.35 -8.92
N GLU A 229 16.19 -0.92 -8.51
CA GLU A 229 16.45 -2.04 -9.43
C GLU A 229 15.38 -2.12 -10.53
N LEU A 230 14.09 -1.94 -10.20
CA LEU A 230 12.99 -2.06 -11.16
C LEU A 230 12.96 -0.89 -12.17
N ASN A 231 13.27 0.32 -11.71
CA ASN A 231 13.31 1.53 -12.53
C ASN A 231 14.52 2.42 -12.14
N PRO A 232 15.72 2.10 -12.64
CA PRO A 232 16.96 2.75 -12.22
C PRO A 232 17.02 4.20 -12.69
N ASP A 233 17.36 5.12 -11.79
CA ASP A 233 17.73 6.47 -12.16
C ASP A 233 19.16 6.48 -12.72
N SER A 234 19.27 6.93 -13.97
CA SER A 234 20.55 7.17 -14.64
C SER A 234 21.51 8.07 -13.83
N SER A 235 21.00 8.92 -12.95
CA SER A 235 21.79 9.82 -12.10
C SER A 235 22.49 9.09 -10.93
N HIS A 236 21.94 7.98 -10.47
CA HIS A 236 22.46 7.19 -9.35
C HIS A 236 23.51 6.16 -9.78
N LEU A 237 23.56 5.84 -11.07
CA LEU A 237 24.52 4.86 -11.61
C LEU A 237 25.92 5.47 -11.77
N PRO A 238 26.99 4.75 -11.36
CA PRO A 238 28.35 5.15 -11.68
C PRO A 238 28.54 5.33 -13.19
N LYS A 239 29.34 6.32 -13.60
CA LYS A 239 29.59 6.59 -15.03
C LYS A 239 30.07 5.33 -15.76
N GLY A 240 29.29 4.88 -16.73
CA GLY A 240 29.59 3.68 -17.55
C GLY A 240 29.10 2.35 -16.97
N ALA A 241 28.53 2.35 -15.77
CA ALA A 241 27.86 1.16 -15.22
C ALA A 241 26.49 0.98 -15.87
N LYS A 242 26.14 -0.28 -16.14
CA LYS A 242 24.79 -0.66 -16.58
C LYS A 242 24.01 -1.23 -15.39
N PRO A 243 22.67 -1.08 -15.37
CA PRO A 243 21.83 -1.76 -14.39
C PRO A 243 22.04 -3.27 -14.40
N MET A 244 21.91 -3.88 -13.24
CA MET A 244 21.91 -5.34 -13.11
C MET A 244 20.65 -5.89 -13.80
N GLN A 245 20.83 -6.81 -14.76
CA GLN A 245 19.73 -7.35 -15.56
C GLN A 245 19.10 -8.58 -14.90
N THR A 246 18.50 -8.41 -13.72
CA THR A 246 17.71 -9.46 -13.08
C THR A 246 16.43 -9.74 -13.85
N GLN A 247 15.77 -10.87 -13.58
CA GLN A 247 14.47 -11.15 -14.21
C GLN A 247 13.42 -10.10 -13.84
N SER A 248 13.39 -9.64 -12.59
CA SER A 248 12.48 -8.59 -12.14
C SER A 248 12.72 -7.26 -12.87
N TYR A 249 13.99 -6.88 -13.09
CA TYR A 249 14.34 -5.73 -13.92
C TYR A 249 13.79 -5.88 -15.34
N LEU A 250 14.04 -7.02 -15.99
CA LEU A 250 13.57 -7.25 -17.37
C LEU A 250 12.05 -7.18 -17.48
N ASP A 251 11.33 -7.78 -16.53
CA ASP A 251 9.86 -7.73 -16.47
C ASP A 251 9.36 -6.28 -16.26
N ALA A 252 10.01 -5.53 -15.37
CA ALA A 252 9.71 -4.11 -15.10
C ALA A 252 9.95 -3.22 -16.31
N GLN A 253 11.10 -3.35 -16.99
CA GLN A 253 11.42 -2.56 -18.18
C GLN A 253 10.41 -2.82 -19.30
N LYS A 254 10.06 -4.09 -19.54
CA LYS A 254 9.01 -4.44 -20.50
C LYS A 254 7.69 -3.75 -20.15
N LYS A 255 7.29 -3.75 -18.87
CA LYS A 255 6.08 -3.06 -18.42
C LYS A 255 6.16 -1.55 -18.65
N LEU A 256 7.26 -0.91 -18.27
CA LEU A 256 7.47 0.53 -18.47
C LEU A 256 7.38 0.92 -19.94
N GLU A 257 7.97 0.11 -20.84
CA GLU A 257 7.84 0.30 -22.30
C GLU A 257 6.38 0.23 -22.77
N THR A 258 5.58 -0.70 -22.23
CA THR A 258 4.15 -0.80 -22.58
C THR A 258 3.31 0.38 -22.10
N ASP A 259 3.75 1.10 -21.06
CA ASP A 259 3.03 2.24 -20.50
C ASP A 259 3.33 3.57 -21.25
N VAL A 260 4.37 3.63 -22.10
CA VAL A 260 4.76 4.86 -22.84
C VAL A 260 3.61 5.50 -23.65
N PRO A 261 2.79 4.74 -24.40
CA PRO A 261 1.65 5.34 -25.12
C PRO A 261 0.61 5.94 -24.17
N LEU A 262 0.37 5.29 -23.03
CA LEU A 262 -0.58 5.75 -22.02
C LEU A 262 -0.08 7.02 -21.33
N GLN A 263 1.21 7.14 -21.07
CA GLN A 263 1.80 8.34 -20.46
C GLN A 263 1.51 9.61 -21.28
N LYS A 264 1.60 9.52 -22.61
CA LYS A 264 1.23 10.62 -23.52
C LYS A 264 -0.25 11.02 -23.42
N VAL A 265 -1.13 10.03 -23.21
CA VAL A 265 -2.56 10.28 -23.00
C VAL A 265 -2.79 10.99 -21.66
N ILE A 266 -2.14 10.52 -20.59
CA ILE A 266 -2.22 11.11 -19.26
C ILE A 266 -1.72 12.57 -19.27
N GLU A 267 -0.59 12.83 -19.93
CA GLU A 267 -0.05 14.19 -20.07
C GLU A 267 -1.04 15.11 -20.77
N LYS A 268 -1.64 14.65 -21.88
CA LYS A 268 -2.66 15.42 -22.61
C LYS A 268 -3.90 15.69 -21.75
N GLU A 269 -4.42 14.69 -21.05
CA GLU A 269 -5.55 14.83 -20.12
C GLU A 269 -5.24 15.85 -19.00
N THR A 270 -4.03 15.77 -18.44
CA THR A 270 -3.57 16.65 -17.36
C THR A 270 -3.40 18.08 -17.85
N SER A 271 -2.78 18.29 -19.00
CA SER A 271 -2.65 19.61 -19.62
C SER A 271 -4.01 20.23 -19.93
N ALA A 272 -4.96 19.45 -20.46
CA ALA A 272 -6.32 19.92 -20.74
C ALA A 272 -7.06 20.32 -19.46
N CYS A 273 -6.97 19.49 -18.41
CA CYS A 273 -7.57 19.79 -17.11
C CYS A 273 -6.95 21.06 -16.49
N ASN A 274 -5.62 21.17 -16.49
CA ASN A 274 -4.92 22.33 -15.94
C ASN A 274 -5.25 23.61 -16.70
N ALA A 275 -5.36 23.55 -18.03
CA ALA A 275 -5.79 24.69 -18.84
C ALA A 275 -7.21 25.15 -18.49
N ALA A 276 -8.15 24.21 -18.33
CA ALA A 276 -9.53 24.53 -17.94
C ALA A 276 -9.60 25.14 -16.53
N VAL A 277 -8.92 24.56 -15.55
CA VAL A 277 -8.86 25.10 -14.18
C VAL A 277 -8.23 26.49 -14.14
N THR A 278 -7.15 26.69 -14.91
CA THR A 278 -6.46 27.99 -15.01
C THR A 278 -7.37 29.04 -15.62
N PHE A 279 -8.07 28.71 -16.71
CA PHE A 279 -9.01 29.61 -17.35
C PHE A 279 -10.16 30.02 -16.43
N VAL A 280 -10.76 29.07 -15.71
CA VAL A 280 -11.81 29.35 -14.70
C VAL A 280 -11.26 30.22 -13.58
N GLY A 281 -10.05 29.92 -13.08
CA GLY A 281 -9.40 30.71 -12.04
C GLY A 281 -9.14 32.15 -12.45
N ILE A 282 -8.56 32.38 -13.64
CA ILE A 282 -8.33 33.72 -14.19
C ILE A 282 -9.66 34.47 -14.36
N THR A 283 -10.70 33.80 -14.84
CA THR A 283 -12.03 34.41 -15.01
C THR A 283 -12.61 34.85 -13.67
N PHE A 284 -12.53 34.00 -12.65
CA PHE A 284 -13.02 34.30 -11.31
C PHE A 284 -12.25 35.45 -10.66
N VAL A 285 -10.91 35.45 -10.73
CA VAL A 285 -10.07 36.54 -10.22
C VAL A 285 -10.39 37.85 -10.94
N SER A 286 -10.57 37.80 -12.27
CA SER A 286 -10.94 38.99 -13.06
C SER A 286 -12.29 39.54 -12.62
N LEU A 287 -13.30 38.69 -12.40
CA LEU A 287 -14.61 39.10 -11.90
C LEU A 287 -14.53 39.74 -10.51
N LEU A 288 -13.76 39.16 -9.59
CA LEU A 288 -13.53 39.75 -8.27
C LEU A 288 -12.83 41.11 -8.35
N TYR A 289 -11.83 41.24 -9.23
CA TYR A 289 -11.14 42.51 -9.46
C TYR A 289 -12.09 43.58 -10.00
N PHE A 290 -12.91 43.26 -11.01
CA PHE A 290 -13.91 44.20 -11.53
C PHE A 290 -14.94 44.58 -10.46
N ALA A 291 -15.47 43.62 -9.70
CA ALA A 291 -16.41 43.89 -8.62
C ALA A 291 -15.80 44.82 -7.55
N TYR A 292 -14.56 44.58 -7.16
CA TYR A 292 -13.83 45.45 -6.22
C TYR A 292 -13.59 46.85 -6.80
N TYR A 293 -13.14 46.94 -8.06
CA TYR A 293 -12.89 48.21 -8.74
C TYR A 293 -14.15 49.08 -8.79
N PHE A 294 -15.29 48.51 -9.18
CA PHE A 294 -16.56 49.23 -9.22
C PHE A 294 -17.08 49.60 -7.81
N TYR A 295 -16.89 48.72 -6.82
CA TYR A 295 -17.23 49.06 -5.43
C TYR A 295 -16.45 50.28 -4.93
N VAL A 296 -15.12 50.31 -5.16
CA VAL A 296 -14.27 51.44 -4.76
C VAL A 296 -14.64 52.74 -5.49
N GLN A 297 -15.11 52.69 -6.73
CA GLN A 297 -15.58 53.89 -7.44
C GLN A 297 -16.97 54.37 -6.99
N SER A 298 -17.76 53.51 -6.34
CA SER A 298 -19.11 53.82 -5.87
C SER A 298 -19.18 54.35 -4.43
N VAL A 299 -18.05 54.33 -3.71
CA VAL A 299 -17.86 54.85 -2.34
C VAL A 299 -17.10 56.18 -2.41
#